data_AF-A0A0P1B7C8-F1
#
_entry.id   AF-A0A0P1B7C8-F1
#
_cell.length_a   1.000
_cell.length_b   1.000
_cell.length_c   1.000
_cell.angle_alpha   90.00
_cell.angle_beta   90.00
_cell.angle_gamma   90.00
#
_symmetry.space_group_name_H-M   'P 1'
#
loop_
_entity.id
_entity.type
_entity.pdbx_description
1 polymer ?
#
loop_
_entity_poly.entity_id
_entity_poly.type
_entity_poly.pdbx_seq_one_letter_code
_entity_poly.pdbx_strand_id
1 'polypeptide(L)'
;MAKAKKRKDEYLRRRENGFNLSGVHQDRLPYYNALLDRNLRHHFESRPLQSHLNELGLIDQCGRIVDLDKQKSKLFIIDQEFKLAEEAERKKQREEEELRRRVQLRRHDALCDAHQREKMMQLKEEKKIAREIVQVTKGYSFAGKLPRSR
;
A
#
# COMPACT_ATOMS: atom_id res chain seq x y z
N MET A 1 72.04 13.62 46.49
CA MET A 1 71.61 14.04 45.12
C MET A 1 71.02 12.89 44.28
N ALA A 2 71.72 11.75 44.10
CA ALA A 2 71.26 10.68 43.19
C ALA A 2 69.92 9.99 43.56
N LYS A 3 69.65 9.73 44.85
CA LYS A 3 68.38 9.12 45.30
C LYS A 3 67.14 9.97 45.00
N ALA A 4 67.26 11.30 45.11
CA ALA A 4 66.15 12.22 44.85
C ALA A 4 65.79 12.26 43.35
N LYS A 5 66.81 12.24 42.47
CA LYS A 5 66.63 12.16 41.02
C LYS A 5 65.94 10.84 40.62
N LYS A 6 66.36 9.72 41.21
CA LYS A 6 65.76 8.39 40.95
C LYS A 6 64.28 8.31 41.37
N ARG A 7 63.91 8.90 42.51
CA ARG A 7 62.50 8.97 42.95
C ARG A 7 61.65 9.86 42.04
N LYS A 8 62.19 10.97 41.54
CA LYS A 8 61.51 11.84 40.58
C LYS A 8 61.27 11.14 39.24
N ASP A 9 62.27 10.42 38.73
CA ASP A 9 62.14 9.63 37.49
C ASP A 9 61.13 8.49 37.64
N GLU A 10 61.12 7.82 38.80
CA GLU A 10 60.14 6.76 39.07
C GLU A 10 58.72 7.31 39.18
N TYR A 11 58.54 8.50 39.79
CA TYR A 11 57.26 9.20 39.83
C TYR A 11 56.78 9.61 38.43
N LEU A 12 57.66 10.17 37.60
CA LEU A 12 57.33 10.55 36.21
C LEU A 12 56.97 9.32 35.37
N ARG A 13 57.72 8.22 35.49
CA ARG A 13 57.40 6.96 34.80
C ARG A 13 56.06 6.38 35.25
N ARG A 14 55.74 6.41 36.54
CA ARG A 14 54.42 5.97 37.04
C ARG A 14 53.29 6.84 36.52
N ARG A 15 53.51 8.17 36.42
CA ARG A 15 52.54 9.12 35.87
C ARG A 15 52.31 8.86 34.38
N GLU A 16 53.37 8.63 33.61
CA GLU A 16 53.30 8.32 32.18
C GLU A 16 52.64 6.96 31.92
N ASN A 17 52.95 5.93 32.71
CA ASN A 17 52.33 4.60 32.59
C ASN A 17 50.82 4.61 32.87
N GLY A 18 50.32 5.58 33.64
CA GLY A 18 48.88 5.74 33.92
C GLY A 18 48.13 6.58 32.88
N PHE A 19 48.84 7.31 32.02
CA PHE A 19 48.23 8.13 30.98
C PHE A 19 48.11 7.34 29.68
N ASN A 20 46.93 6.76 29.45
CA ASN A 20 46.68 5.93 28.28
C ASN A 20 45.48 6.45 27.47
N LEU A 21 45.71 6.80 26.21
CA LEU A 21 44.69 7.29 25.26
C LEU A 21 44.06 6.17 24.41
N SER A 22 44.48 4.91 24.58
CA SER A 22 44.06 3.80 23.71
C SER A 22 42.56 3.44 23.79
N GLY A 23 41.80 4.01 24.73
CA GLY A 23 40.33 3.89 24.82
C GLY A 23 39.55 5.16 24.46
N VAL A 24 40.21 6.30 24.28
CA VAL A 24 39.54 7.62 24.10
C VAL A 24 38.74 7.70 22.79
N HIS A 25 39.10 6.87 21.80
CA HIS A 25 38.38 6.77 20.53
C HIS A 25 37.31 5.66 20.50
N GLN A 26 37.21 4.84 21.56
CA GLN A 26 36.24 3.74 21.62
C GLN A 26 34.88 4.21 22.12
N ASP A 27 34.86 5.20 23.01
CA ASP A 27 33.62 5.81 23.49
C ASP A 27 33.15 6.89 22.50
N ARG A 28 31.97 6.67 21.91
CA ARG A 28 31.31 7.72 21.12
C ARG A 28 30.90 8.83 22.08
N LEU A 29 31.39 10.04 21.84
CA LEU A 29 30.92 11.23 22.53
C LEU A 29 29.40 11.33 22.40
N PRO A 30 28.70 11.82 23.44
CA PRO A 30 27.27 12.09 23.36
C PRO A 30 26.98 12.98 22.15
N TYR A 31 25.93 12.66 21.40
CA TYR A 31 25.50 13.48 20.28
C TYR A 31 25.00 14.82 20.81
N TYR A 32 25.66 15.91 20.41
CA TYR A 32 25.26 17.26 20.78
C TYR A 32 24.13 17.73 19.86
N ASN A 33 23.02 18.17 20.45
CA ASN A 33 21.89 18.75 19.74
C ASN A 33 21.78 20.24 20.06
N ALA A 34 22.10 21.08 19.07
CA ALA A 34 22.07 22.54 19.19
C ALA A 34 20.68 23.10 19.51
N LEU A 35 19.60 22.41 19.10
CA LEU A 35 18.23 22.87 19.35
C LEU A 35 17.88 22.83 20.85
N LEU A 36 18.48 21.89 21.60
CA LEU A 36 18.29 21.78 23.03
C LEU A 36 19.18 22.74 23.83
N ASP A 37 20.10 23.44 23.17
CA ASP A 37 21.01 24.37 23.83
C ASP A 37 20.30 25.68 24.19
N ARG A 38 20.26 25.96 25.50
CA ARG A 38 19.66 27.17 26.05
C ARG A 38 20.36 28.44 25.58
N ASN A 39 21.68 28.40 25.34
CA ASN A 39 22.46 29.55 24.93
C ASN A 39 22.20 29.92 23.46
N LEU A 40 21.76 28.96 22.64
CA LEU A 40 21.44 29.16 21.23
C LEU A 40 19.98 29.54 20.99
N ARG A 41 19.17 29.67 22.03
CA ARG A 41 17.73 29.95 21.90
C ARG A 41 17.45 31.19 21.03
N HIS A 42 18.19 32.27 21.23
CA HIS A 42 18.02 33.51 20.47
C HIS A 42 18.34 33.36 18.98
N HIS A 43 19.27 32.47 18.63
CA HIS A 43 19.55 32.15 17.23
C HIS A 43 18.33 31.51 16.55
N PHE A 44 17.66 30.60 17.26
CA PHE A 44 16.46 29.89 16.79
C PHE A 44 15.14 30.65 16.96
N GLU A 45 15.16 31.88 17.49
CA GLU A 45 13.98 32.74 17.63
C GLU A 45 13.61 33.48 16.31
N SER A 46 14.47 33.44 15.29
CA SER A 46 14.20 34.10 14.01
C SER A 46 13.06 33.43 13.23
N ARG A 47 12.07 34.22 12.77
CA ARG A 47 10.88 33.70 12.07
C ARG A 47 11.18 32.85 10.82
N PRO A 48 12.10 33.25 9.92
CA PRO A 48 12.42 32.43 8.75
C PRO A 48 12.99 31.06 9.15
N LEU A 49 13.86 31.05 10.16
CA LEU A 49 14.45 29.81 10.66
C LEU A 49 13.42 28.94 11.36
N GLN A 50 12.50 29.52 12.12
CA GLN A 50 11.39 28.78 12.73
C GLN A 50 10.45 28.17 11.67
N SER A 51 10.12 28.90 10.60
CA SER A 51 9.33 28.33 9.50
C SER A 51 10.03 27.10 8.93
N HIS A 52 11.33 27.23 8.64
CA HIS A 52 12.12 26.14 8.10
C HIS A 52 12.22 24.95 9.07
N LEU A 53 12.45 25.20 10.36
CA LEU A 53 12.50 24.14 11.38
C LEU A 53 11.15 23.44 11.58
N ASN A 54 10.03 24.17 11.41
CA ASN A 54 8.68 23.63 11.49
C ASN A 54 8.38 22.75 10.26
N GLU A 55 8.76 23.21 9.06
CA GLU A 55 8.67 22.41 7.82
C GLU A 55 9.45 21.09 7.93
N LEU A 56 10.62 21.13 8.58
CA LEU A 56 11.43 19.93 8.85
C LEU A 56 10.88 19.07 10.00
N GLY A 57 9.87 19.53 10.74
CA GLY A 57 9.29 18.81 11.88
C GLY A 57 10.18 18.76 13.12
N LEU A 58 11.20 19.61 13.20
CA LEU A 58 12.12 19.71 14.35
C LEU A 58 11.52 20.56 15.48
N ILE A 59 10.55 21.42 15.14
CA ILE A 59 9.75 22.17 16.10
C ILE A 59 8.26 22.04 15.77
N ASP A 60 7.44 22.21 16.79
CA ASP A 60 5.97 22.27 16.71
C ASP A 60 5.51 23.65 16.21
N GLN A 61 4.23 23.79 15.85
CA GLN A 61 3.60 25.05 15.42
C GLN A 61 3.70 26.15 16.50
N CYS A 62 3.82 25.75 17.77
CA CYS A 62 4.03 26.65 18.91
C CYS A 62 5.52 27.02 19.14
N GLY A 63 6.44 26.55 18.30
CA GLY A 63 7.88 26.77 18.42
C GLY A 63 8.59 25.91 19.47
N ARG A 64 7.94 24.82 19.93
CA ARG A 64 8.52 23.88 20.90
C ARG A 64 9.35 22.83 20.18
N ILE A 65 10.50 22.46 20.74
CA ILE A 65 11.39 21.46 20.13
C ILE A 65 10.75 20.07 20.18
N VAL A 66 10.75 19.38 19.04
CA VAL A 66 10.26 18.01 18.92
C VAL A 66 11.43 17.06 19.14
N ASP A 67 11.41 16.36 20.27
CA ASP A 67 12.39 15.33 20.56
C ASP A 67 11.95 14.01 19.92
N LEU A 68 12.49 13.75 18.73
CA LEU A 68 12.18 12.55 17.95
C LEU A 68 12.55 11.28 18.71
N ASP A 69 13.64 11.26 19.47
CA ASP A 69 14.08 10.08 20.21
C ASP A 69 13.05 9.67 21.26
N LYS A 70 12.44 10.64 21.93
CA LYS A 70 11.34 10.40 22.87
C LYS A 70 10.04 9.94 22.20
N GLN A 71 9.84 10.32 20.94
CA GLN A 71 8.61 10.04 20.19
C GLN A 71 8.72 8.82 19.26
N LYS A 72 9.92 8.23 19.11
CA LYS A 72 10.19 7.06 18.26
C LYS A 72 9.16 5.95 18.41
N SER A 73 8.78 5.60 19.63
CA SER A 73 7.80 4.53 19.88
C SER A 73 6.42 4.85 19.30
N LYS A 74 5.97 6.12 19.40
CA LYS A 74 4.67 6.54 18.85
C LYS A 74 4.70 6.53 17.33
N LEU A 75 5.78 7.07 16.74
CA LEU A 75 5.98 7.07 15.29
C LEU A 75 6.05 5.64 14.74
N PHE A 76 6.70 4.73 15.45
CA PHE A 76 6.78 3.32 15.07
C PHE A 76 5.40 2.64 15.06
N ILE A 77 4.58 2.88 16.09
CA ILE A 77 3.21 2.36 16.12
C ILE A 77 2.40 2.91 14.94
N ILE A 78 2.48 4.22 14.68
CA ILE A 78 1.78 4.85 13.56
C ILE A 78 2.20 4.22 12.23
N ASP A 79 3.51 4.05 11.99
CA ASP A 79 4.02 3.43 10.76
C ASP A 79 3.52 1.99 10.60
N GLN A 80 3.46 1.22 11.69
CA GLN A 80 2.91 -0.13 11.67
C GLN A 80 1.41 -0.15 11.36
N GLU A 81 0.62 0.73 11.96
CA GLU A 81 -0.81 0.88 11.69
C GLU A 81 -1.06 1.30 10.23
N PHE A 82 -0.25 2.20 9.68
CA PHE A 82 -0.34 2.59 8.27
C PHE A 82 -0.10 1.41 7.33
N LYS A 83 0.92 0.59 7.60
CA LYS A 83 1.20 -0.62 6.81
C LYS A 83 0.05 -1.60 6.83
N LEU A 84 -0.53 -1.85 8.00
CA LEU A 84 -1.69 -2.73 8.16
C LEU A 84 -2.91 -2.18 7.42
N ALA A 85 -3.15 -0.88 7.51
CA ALA A 85 -4.25 -0.23 6.80
C ALA A 85 -4.07 -0.30 5.28
N GLU A 86 -2.87 -0.07 4.78
CA GLU A 86 -2.54 -0.15 3.35
C GLU A 86 -2.73 -1.58 2.82
N GLU A 87 -2.31 -2.59 3.58
CA GLU A 87 -2.54 -4.00 3.24
C GLU A 87 -4.02 -4.37 3.20
N ALA A 88 -4.79 -3.91 4.18
CA ALA A 88 -6.23 -4.13 4.23
C ALA A 88 -6.94 -3.48 3.05
N GLU A 89 -6.59 -2.25 2.70
CA GLU A 89 -7.14 -1.55 1.54
C GLU A 89 -6.81 -2.28 0.24
N ARG A 90 -5.53 -2.67 0.06
CA ARG A 90 -5.06 -3.41 -1.11
C ARG A 90 -5.75 -4.77 -1.26
N LYS A 91 -6.12 -5.41 -0.14
CA LYS A 91 -6.89 -6.66 -0.16
C LYS A 91 -8.33 -6.40 -0.58
N LYS A 92 -8.98 -5.36 -0.03
CA LYS A 92 -10.35 -4.97 -0.39
C LYS A 92 -10.47 -4.62 -1.88
N GLN A 93 -9.50 -3.88 -2.42
CA GLN A 93 -9.48 -3.54 -3.85
C GLN A 93 -9.39 -4.80 -4.72
N ARG A 94 -8.52 -5.76 -4.36
CA ARG A 94 -8.42 -7.06 -5.05
C ARG A 94 -9.71 -7.86 -5.01
N GLU A 95 -10.33 -7.98 -3.83
CA GLU A 95 -11.61 -8.69 -3.67
C GLU A 95 -12.73 -8.03 -4.49
N GLU A 96 -12.77 -6.70 -4.54
CA GLU A 96 -13.73 -5.95 -5.34
C GLU A 96 -13.51 -6.18 -6.85
N GLU A 97 -12.27 -6.14 -7.32
CA GLU A 97 -11.95 -6.43 -8.72
C GLU A 97 -12.33 -7.86 -9.13
N GLU A 98 -12.05 -8.84 -8.28
CA GLU A 98 -12.44 -10.24 -8.51
C GLU A 98 -13.96 -10.40 -8.55
N LEU A 99 -14.69 -9.72 -7.66
CA LEU A 99 -16.14 -9.73 -7.66
C LEU A 99 -16.70 -9.10 -8.94
N ARG A 100 -16.15 -7.96 -9.36
CA ARG A 100 -16.53 -7.29 -10.61
C ARG A 100 -16.32 -8.21 -11.81
N ARG A 101 -15.17 -8.87 -11.92
CA ARG A 101 -14.89 -9.86 -12.99
C ARG A 101 -15.89 -11.01 -12.97
N ARG A 102 -16.16 -11.60 -11.80
CA ARG A 102 -17.14 -12.70 -11.66
C ARG A 102 -18.54 -12.29 -12.07
N VAL A 103 -18.99 -11.09 -11.69
CA VAL A 103 -20.30 -10.58 -12.07
C VAL A 103 -20.39 -10.35 -13.58
N GLN A 104 -19.35 -9.79 -14.19
CA GLN A 104 -19.30 -9.59 -15.65
C GLN A 104 -19.37 -10.92 -16.41
N LEU A 105 -18.59 -11.91 -16.00
CA LEU A 105 -18.62 -13.26 -16.59
C LEU A 105 -20.00 -13.89 -16.46
N ARG A 106 -20.60 -13.90 -15.26
CA ARG A 106 -21.95 -14.45 -15.05
C ARG A 106 -23.01 -13.74 -15.90
N ARG A 107 -22.91 -12.41 -16.06
CA ARG A 107 -23.80 -11.65 -16.94
C ARG A 107 -23.61 -12.06 -18.39
N HIS A 108 -22.38 -12.23 -18.84
CA HIS A 108 -22.08 -12.67 -20.20
C HIS A 108 -22.62 -14.08 -20.47
N ASP A 109 -22.39 -15.03 -19.57
CA ASP A 109 -22.88 -16.41 -19.69
C ASP A 109 -24.42 -16.44 -19.75
N ALA A 110 -25.09 -15.68 -18.87
CA ALA A 110 -26.54 -15.58 -18.87
C ALA A 110 -27.11 -15.03 -20.19
N LEU A 111 -26.43 -14.05 -20.80
CA LEU A 111 -26.80 -13.50 -22.10
C LEU A 111 -26.61 -14.54 -23.23
N CYS A 112 -25.49 -15.27 -23.21
CA CYS A 112 -25.22 -16.34 -24.17
C CYS A 112 -26.27 -17.46 -24.09
N ASP A 113 -26.63 -17.90 -22.89
CA ASP A 113 -27.66 -18.91 -22.66
C ASP A 113 -29.04 -18.45 -23.10
N ALA A 114 -29.37 -17.17 -22.89
CA ALA A 114 -30.63 -16.59 -23.36
C ALA A 114 -30.68 -16.57 -24.89
N HIS A 115 -29.60 -16.16 -25.55
CA HIS A 115 -29.51 -16.12 -27.00
C HIS A 115 -29.58 -17.52 -27.64
N GLN A 116 -28.94 -18.52 -27.03
CA GLN A 116 -29.06 -19.92 -27.48
C GLN A 116 -30.49 -20.43 -27.35
N ARG A 117 -31.17 -20.13 -26.24
CA ARG A 117 -32.58 -20.50 -26.04
C ARG A 117 -33.50 -19.85 -27.06
N GLU A 118 -33.29 -18.58 -27.36
CA GLU A 118 -34.03 -17.83 -28.38
C GLU A 118 -33.89 -18.48 -29.76
N LYS A 119 -32.65 -18.76 -30.20
CA LYS A 119 -32.38 -19.48 -31.46
C LYS A 119 -33.07 -20.85 -31.52
N MET A 120 -33.05 -21.60 -30.43
CA MET A 120 -33.71 -22.90 -30.36
C MET A 120 -35.23 -22.81 -30.44
N MET A 121 -35.83 -21.75 -29.89
CA MET A 121 -37.28 -21.50 -30.00
C MET A 121 -37.66 -21.10 -31.43
N GLN A 122 -36.88 -20.21 -32.06
CA GLN A 122 -37.09 -19.82 -33.46
C GLN A 122 -37.05 -21.05 -34.39
N LEU A 123 -36.04 -21.92 -34.24
CA LEU A 123 -35.94 -23.16 -35.04
C LEU A 123 -37.13 -24.11 -34.81
N LYS A 124 -37.70 -24.16 -33.60
CA LYS A 124 -38.90 -24.97 -33.31
C LYS A 124 -40.14 -24.37 -33.95
N GLU A 125 -40.30 -23.05 -33.92
CA GLU A 125 -41.40 -22.34 -34.56
C GLU A 125 -41.35 -22.47 -36.07
N GLU A 126 -40.18 -22.27 -36.69
CA GLU A 126 -39.95 -22.49 -38.12
C GLU A 126 -40.30 -23.92 -38.54
N LYS A 127 -39.86 -24.93 -37.77
CA LYS A 127 -40.22 -26.33 -38.03
C LYS A 127 -41.71 -26.59 -37.89
N LYS A 128 -42.41 -25.91 -36.98
CA LYS A 128 -43.87 -26.02 -36.81
C LYS A 128 -44.59 -25.42 -38.01
N ILE A 129 -44.21 -24.21 -38.42
CA ILE A 129 -44.75 -23.54 -39.61
C ILE A 129 -44.52 -24.38 -40.86
N ALA A 130 -43.30 -24.90 -41.06
CA ALA A 130 -42.98 -25.76 -42.20
C ALA A 130 -43.86 -27.03 -42.24
N ARG A 131 -44.10 -27.67 -41.09
CA ARG A 131 -45.01 -28.82 -41.00
C ARG A 131 -46.44 -28.45 -41.36
N GLU A 132 -46.92 -27.31 -40.88
CA GLU A 132 -48.27 -26.80 -41.16
C GLU A 132 -48.45 -26.48 -42.65
N ILE A 133 -47.47 -25.81 -43.27
CA ILE A 133 -47.44 -25.54 -44.72
C ILE A 133 -47.49 -26.86 -45.51
N VAL A 134 -46.70 -27.86 -45.15
CA VAL A 134 -46.69 -29.19 -45.81
C VAL A 134 -48.05 -29.88 -45.66
N GLN A 135 -48.69 -29.79 -44.50
CA GLN A 135 -50.04 -30.34 -44.30
C GLN A 135 -51.08 -29.63 -45.16
N VAL A 136 -51.08 -28.29 -45.19
CA VAL A 136 -52.00 -27.50 -46.01
C VAL A 136 -51.79 -27.77 -47.50
N THR A 137 -50.54 -27.81 -47.99
CA THR A 137 -50.25 -28.12 -49.41
C THR A 137 -50.61 -29.56 -49.79
N LYS A 138 -50.41 -30.55 -48.92
CA LYS A 138 -50.92 -31.92 -49.14
C LYS A 138 -52.45 -31.95 -49.19
N GLY A 139 -53.13 -31.23 -48.31
CA GLY A 139 -54.59 -31.10 -48.32
C GLY A 139 -55.11 -30.46 -49.60
N TYR A 140 -54.47 -29.38 -50.08
CA TYR A 140 -54.81 -28.72 -51.34
C TYR A 140 -54.56 -29.61 -52.57
N SER A 141 -53.46 -30.35 -52.58
CA SER A 141 -53.12 -31.29 -53.67
C SER A 141 -54.07 -32.49 -53.74
N PHE A 142 -54.70 -32.85 -52.62
CA PHE A 142 -55.73 -33.89 -52.56
C PHE A 142 -57.09 -33.35 -53.04
N ALA A 143 -57.44 -32.10 -52.72
CA ALA A 143 -58.66 -31.45 -53.20
C ALA A 143 -58.65 -31.15 -54.72
N GLY A 144 -57.47 -30.99 -55.34
CA GLY A 144 -57.31 -30.83 -56.78
C GLY A 144 -57.55 -32.10 -57.62
N LYS A 145 -57.73 -33.28 -56.99
CA LYS A 145 -58.07 -34.54 -57.65
C LYS A 145 -59.54 -34.91 -57.43
N LEU A 146 -60.45 -34.00 -57.77
CA LEU A 146 -61.85 -34.38 -57.98
C LEU A 146 -61.97 -35.03 -59.37
N PRO A 147 -62.54 -36.25 -59.49
CA PRO A 147 -62.76 -36.87 -60.79
C PRO A 147 -63.75 -36.01 -61.58
N ARG A 148 -63.39 -35.60 -62.80
CA ARG A 148 -64.35 -35.02 -63.74
C ARG A 148 -65.45 -36.06 -63.98
N SER A 149 -66.66 -35.74 -63.55
CA SER A 149 -67.87 -36.51 -63.82
C SER A 149 -68.32 -36.23 -65.26
N ARG A 150 -68.39 -37.32 -66.04
CA ARG A 150 -69.10 -37.55 -67.32
C ARG A 150 -69.03 -36.50 -68.42
#